data_AF-A0A317U3S5-F1
#
_entry.id   AF-A0A317U3S5-F1
#
_cell.length_a   1.000
_cell.length_b   1.000
_cell.length_c   1.000
_cell.angle_alpha   90.00
_cell.angle_beta   90.00
_cell.angle_gamma   90.00
#
_symmetry.space_group_name_H-M   'P 1'
#
loop_
_entity.id
_entity.type
_entity.pdbx_description
1 polymer ?
#
loop_
_entity_poly.entity_id
_entity_poly.type
_entity_poly.pdbx_seq_one_letter_code
_entity_poly.pdbx_strand_id
1 'polypeptide(L)'
;MQTKFNLMDESLCEAVLDGDLEQVQIILNEYGGNVNAQNRYGMTPALLAAKRNDLKILEYLVEKGADLKLSDGLNQSPMDWAEHNKNEKMIDFINEHTAQSYFKR
;
A
#
# COMPACT_ATOMS: atom_id res chain seq x y z
N MET A 1 24.30 2.34 14.56
CA MET A 1 23.44 2.16 13.38
C MET A 1 22.40 1.11 13.73
N GLN A 2 21.23 1.50 14.20
CA GLN A 2 20.12 0.58 14.40
C GLN A 2 19.15 0.83 13.25
N THR A 3 19.27 0.05 12.16
CA THR A 3 18.15 -0.16 11.25
C THR A 3 17.11 -0.93 12.05
N LYS A 4 16.28 -0.18 12.79
CA LYS A 4 15.22 -0.75 13.60
C LYS A 4 14.19 -1.29 12.62
N PHE A 5 14.34 -2.57 12.29
CA PHE A 5 13.26 -3.41 11.76
C PHE A 5 12.13 -3.24 12.77
N ASN A 6 11.19 -2.34 12.47
CA ASN A 6 10.17 -1.97 13.42
C ASN A 6 9.09 -3.04 13.30
N LEU A 7 8.93 -3.87 14.32
CA LEU A 7 7.95 -4.96 14.33
C LEU A 7 6.55 -4.48 13.90
N MET A 8 6.21 -3.22 14.21
CA MET A 8 4.96 -2.58 13.82
C MET A 8 4.78 -2.43 12.30
N ASP A 9 5.86 -2.16 11.57
CA ASP A 9 5.85 -2.00 10.11
C ASP A 9 5.62 -3.35 9.41
N GLU A 10 6.25 -4.41 9.93
CA GLU A 10 6.02 -5.78 9.48
C GLU A 10 4.61 -6.26 9.84
N SER A 11 4.14 -5.96 11.06
CA SER A 11 2.77 -6.26 11.49
C SER A 11 1.71 -5.58 10.62
N LEU A 12 1.94 -4.34 10.17
CA LEU A 12 1.02 -3.66 9.25
C LEU A 12 0.94 -4.39 7.91
N CYS A 13 2.09 -4.79 7.36
CA CYS A 13 2.14 -5.54 6.11
C CYS A 13 1.45 -6.90 6.24
N GLU A 14 1.61 -7.60 7.36
CA GLU A 14 0.93 -8.87 7.64
C GLU A 14 -0.59 -8.70 7.72
N ALA A 15 -1.07 -7.68 8.45
CA ALA A 15 -2.49 -7.38 8.54
C ALA A 15 -3.13 -7.11 7.16
N VAL A 16 -2.42 -6.37 6.29
CA VAL A 16 -2.85 -6.18 4.89
C VAL A 16 -2.81 -7.49 4.12
N LEU A 17 -1.77 -8.31 4.32
CA LEU A 17 -1.63 -9.62 3.69
C LEU A 17 -2.75 -10.59 4.07
N ASP A 18 -3.28 -10.49 5.29
CA ASP A 18 -4.42 -11.28 5.75
C ASP A 18 -5.76 -10.70 5.26
N GLY A 19 -5.79 -9.42 4.90
CA GLY A 19 -7.02 -8.71 4.55
C GLY A 19 -7.79 -8.21 5.77
N ASP A 20 -7.11 -8.08 6.91
CA ASP A 20 -7.71 -7.64 8.17
C ASP A 20 -7.73 -6.11 8.24
N LEU A 21 -8.78 -5.51 7.68
CA LEU A 21 -8.97 -4.07 7.70
C LEU A 21 -9.05 -3.51 9.13
N GLU A 22 -9.63 -4.24 10.08
CA GLU A 22 -9.75 -3.79 11.47
C GLU A 22 -8.37 -3.70 12.11
N GLN A 23 -7.53 -4.71 11.92
CA GLN A 23 -6.16 -4.70 12.41
C GLN A 23 -5.31 -3.60 11.73
N VAL A 24 -5.47 -3.39 10.42
CA VAL A 24 -4.83 -2.26 9.71
C VAL A 24 -5.24 -0.93 10.32
N GLN A 25 -6.52 -0.75 10.63
CA GLN A 25 -7.04 0.46 11.27
C GLN A 25 -6.43 0.69 12.65
N ILE A 26 -6.39 -0.35 13.49
CA ILE A 26 -5.80 -0.29 14.83
C ILE A 26 -4.30 0.07 14.74
N ILE A 27 -3.54 -0.57 13.84
CA ILE A 27 -2.10 -0.32 13.71
C ILE A 27 -1.81 1.12 13.29
N LEU A 28 -2.56 1.66 12.33
CA LEU A 28 -2.33 3.01 11.83
C LEU A 28 -2.85 4.09 12.78
N ASN A 29 -3.96 3.86 13.48
CA ASN A 29 -4.57 4.88 14.34
C ASN A 29 -4.04 4.87 15.78
N GLU A 30 -3.78 3.68 16.33
CA GLU A 30 -3.45 3.53 17.76
C GLU A 30 -1.95 3.31 17.97
N TYR A 31 -1.33 2.48 17.14
CA TYR A 31 0.09 2.12 17.29
C TYR A 31 1.04 3.00 16.48
N GLY A 32 0.52 3.86 15.59
CA GLY A 32 1.31 4.79 14.79
C GLY A 32 2.21 4.09 13.77
N GLY A 33 1.75 2.98 13.19
CA GLY A 33 2.48 2.28 12.13
C GLY A 33 2.76 3.18 10.92
N ASN A 34 3.88 2.96 10.25
CA ASN A 34 4.22 3.72 9.05
C ASN A 34 3.50 3.14 7.82
N VAL A 35 2.52 3.88 7.29
CA VAL A 35 1.72 3.50 6.10
C VAL A 35 2.55 3.23 4.84
N ASN A 36 3.76 3.80 4.77
CA ASN A 36 4.70 3.65 3.66
C ASN A 36 5.90 2.75 4.01
N ALA A 37 5.83 2.01 5.12
CA ALA A 37 6.91 1.12 5.48
C ALA A 37 7.09 0.01 4.44
N GLN A 38 8.33 -0.37 4.18
CA GLN A 38 8.64 -1.48 3.30
C GLN A 38 8.98 -2.71 4.12
N ASN A 39 8.36 -3.84 3.79
CA ASN A 39 8.76 -5.13 4.35
C ASN A 39 10.11 -5.60 3.75
N ARG A 40 10.59 -6.78 4.16
CA ARG A 40 11.85 -7.38 3.65
C ARG A 40 11.92 -7.57 2.13
N TYR A 41 10.79 -7.50 1.42
CA TYR A 41 10.71 -7.63 -0.03
C TYR A 41 10.58 -6.26 -0.75
N GLY A 42 10.67 -5.16 0.00
CA GLY A 42 10.43 -3.81 -0.54
C GLY A 42 8.94 -3.48 -0.73
N MET A 43 8.02 -4.36 -0.31
CA MET A 43 6.59 -4.13 -0.50
C MET A 43 6.07 -3.17 0.57
N THR A 44 5.30 -2.16 0.14
CA THR A 44 4.51 -1.31 1.02
C THR A 44 3.14 -1.93 1.31
N PRO A 45 2.47 -1.52 2.40
CA PRO A 45 1.06 -1.86 2.63
C PRO A 45 0.17 -1.64 1.39
N ALA A 46 0.35 -0.52 0.68
CA ALA A 46 -0.43 -0.23 -0.53
C ALA A 46 -0.15 -1.21 -1.68
N LEU A 47 1.12 -1.58 -1.90
CA LEU A 47 1.49 -2.60 -2.88
C LEU A 47 0.86 -3.97 -2.56
N LEU A 48 0.82 -4.33 -1.27
CA LEU A 48 0.20 -5.58 -0.82
C LEU A 48 -1.31 -5.59 -1.05
N ALA A 49 -1.99 -4.48 -0.74
CA ALA A 49 -3.42 -4.32 -1.01
C ALA A 49 -3.75 -4.39 -2.51
N ALA A 50 -2.96 -3.70 -3.36
CA ALA A 50 -3.11 -3.75 -4.81
C ALA A 50 -2.88 -5.17 -5.36
N LYS A 51 -1.82 -5.85 -4.90
CA LYS A 51 -1.53 -7.25 -5.27
C LYS A 51 -2.65 -8.20 -4.86
N ARG A 52 -3.25 -8.01 -3.69
CA ARG A 52 -4.41 -8.76 -3.19
C ARG A 52 -5.73 -8.39 -3.86
N ASN A 53 -5.71 -7.33 -4.67
CA ASN A 53 -6.90 -6.77 -5.27
C ASN A 53 -7.93 -6.27 -4.24
N ASP A 54 -7.47 -5.84 -3.07
CA ASP A 54 -8.31 -5.40 -1.95
C ASP A 54 -8.45 -3.87 -1.95
N LEU A 55 -9.45 -3.39 -2.68
CA LEU A 55 -9.69 -1.96 -2.86
C LEU A 55 -10.01 -1.26 -1.53
N LYS A 56 -10.72 -1.92 -0.60
CA LYS A 56 -11.13 -1.31 0.68
C LYS A 56 -9.94 -0.99 1.55
N ILE A 57 -8.99 -1.92 1.63
CA ILE A 57 -7.75 -1.69 2.38
C ILE A 57 -6.92 -0.63 1.66
N LEU A 58 -6.83 -0.67 0.33
CA LEU A 58 -6.09 0.35 -0.41
C LEU A 58 -6.65 1.76 -0.21
N GLU A 59 -7.97 1.92 -0.30
CA GLU A 59 -8.68 3.18 -0.02
C GLU A 59 -8.29 3.74 1.34
N TYR A 60 -8.40 2.91 2.38
CA TYR A 60 -8.05 3.33 3.74
C TYR A 60 -6.56 3.69 3.89
N LEU A 61 -5.66 2.93 3.28
CA LEU A 61 -4.22 3.24 3.30
C LEU A 61 -3.95 4.59 2.63
N VAL A 62 -4.61 4.89 1.51
CA VAL A 62 -4.49 6.16 0.79
C VAL A 62 -5.05 7.32 1.60
N GLU A 63 -6.18 7.14 2.29
CA GLU A 63 -6.70 8.13 3.25
C GLU A 63 -5.70 8.43 4.38
N LYS A 64 -4.86 7.45 4.75
CA LYS A 64 -3.77 7.60 5.73
C LYS A 64 -2.47 8.13 5.12
N GLY A 65 -2.45 8.49 3.84
CA GLY A 65 -1.29 9.07 3.18
C GLY A 65 -0.33 8.05 2.57
N ALA A 66 -0.83 6.87 2.18
CA ALA A 66 -0.03 5.91 1.41
C ALA A 66 0.43 6.51 0.08
N ASP A 67 1.71 6.35 -0.24
CA ASP A 67 2.31 6.77 -1.49
C ASP A 67 2.21 5.65 -2.53
N LEU A 68 1.32 5.85 -3.50
CA LEU A 68 1.10 4.92 -4.61
C LEU A 68 2.21 4.96 -5.67
N LYS A 69 3.21 5.84 -5.54
CA LYS A 69 4.36 5.91 -6.46
C LYS A 69 5.49 4.96 -6.08
N LEU A 70 5.44 4.38 -4.88
CA LEU A 70 6.45 3.45 -4.40
C LEU A 70 6.33 2.11 -5.13
N SER A 71 7.47 1.55 -5.52
CA SER A 71 7.56 0.23 -6.14
C SER A 71 8.19 -0.78 -5.20
N ASP A 72 7.89 -2.06 -5.44
CA ASP A 72 8.52 -3.17 -4.73
C ASP A 72 9.97 -3.43 -5.20
N GLY A 73 10.63 -4.43 -4.61
CA GLY A 73 11.97 -4.85 -5.01
C GLY A 73 12.10 -5.39 -6.44
N LEU A 74 10.99 -5.59 -7.16
CA LEU A 74 10.93 -5.98 -8.57
C LEU A 74 10.57 -4.79 -9.48
N ASN A 75 10.59 -3.57 -8.96
CA ASN A 75 10.15 -2.35 -9.61
C ASN A 75 8.68 -2.41 -10.08
N GLN A 76 7.82 -3.20 -9.42
CA GLN A 76 6.38 -3.19 -9.67
C GLN A 76 5.70 -2.16 -8.78
N SER A 77 4.93 -1.27 -9.40
CA SER A 77 4.08 -0.29 -8.75
C SER A 77 2.69 -0.88 -8.40
N PRO A 78 1.87 -0.20 -7.58
CA PRO A 78 0.48 -0.61 -7.35
C PRO A 78 -0.31 -0.71 -8.66
N MET A 79 0.01 0.14 -9.65
CA MET A 79 -0.62 0.10 -10.97
C MET A 79 -0.30 -1.20 -11.71
N ASP A 80 0.98 -1.61 -11.73
CA ASP A 80 1.39 -2.85 -12.42
C ASP A 80 0.65 -4.07 -11.85
N TRP A 81 0.48 -4.12 -10.52
CA TRP A 81 -0.30 -5.17 -9.86
C TRP A 81 -1.80 -5.10 -10.20
N ALA A 82 -2.39 -3.90 -10.28
CA ALA A 82 -3.79 -3.71 -10.65
C ALA A 82 -4.06 -4.12 -12.11
N GLU A 83 -3.15 -3.77 -13.03
CA GLU A 83 -3.19 -4.18 -14.44
C GLU A 83 -3.07 -5.70 -14.59
N HIS A 84 -2.15 -6.34 -13.86
CA HIS A 84 -1.99 -7.80 -13.87
C HIS A 84 -3.28 -8.51 -13.42
N ASN A 85 -3.95 -7.96 -12.40
CA ASN A 85 -5.22 -8.48 -11.88
C ASN A 85 -6.43 -8.13 -12.76
N LYS A 86 -6.26 -7.26 -13.77
CA LYS A 86 -7.33 -6.76 -14.65
C LYS A 86 -8.52 -6.18 -13.89
N ASN A 87 -8.27 -5.52 -12.76
CA ASN A 87 -9.31 -4.88 -11.98
C ASN A 87 -9.45 -3.41 -12.35
N GLU A 88 -10.40 -3.10 -13.24
CA GLU A 88 -10.69 -1.75 -13.71
C GLU A 88 -10.94 -0.76 -12.56
N LYS A 89 -11.67 -1.17 -11.51
CA LYS A 89 -11.94 -0.28 -10.37
C LYS A 89 -10.67 0.10 -9.61
N MET A 90 -9.74 -0.85 -9.47
CA MET A 90 -8.45 -0.61 -8.82
C MET A 90 -7.59 0.32 -9.68
N ILE A 91 -7.57 0.09 -10.99
CA ILE A 91 -6.85 0.92 -11.96
C ILE A 91 -7.41 2.35 -11.95
N ASP A 92 -8.72 2.52 -12.00
CA ASP A 92 -9.39 3.82 -11.94
C ASP A 92 -9.05 4.55 -10.65
N PHE A 93 -9.16 3.86 -9.50
CA PHE A 93 -8.82 4.43 -8.20
C PHE A 93 -7.35 4.87 -8.12
N ILE A 94 -6.41 4.02 -8.56
CA ILE A 94 -4.98 4.37 -8.59
C ILE A 94 -4.73 5.54 -9.55
N ASN A 95 -5.37 5.56 -10.72
CA ASN A 95 -5.28 6.67 -11.67
C ASN A 95 -5.76 7.96 -11.04
N GLU A 96 -6.91 8.00 -10.37
CA GLU A 96 -7.43 9.21 -9.72
C GLU A 96 -6.43 9.77 -8.68
N HIS A 97 -5.75 8.89 -7.95
CA HIS A 97 -4.83 9.27 -6.87
C HIS A 97 -3.38 9.47 -7.34
N THR A 98 -3.00 9.03 -8.54
CA THR A 98 -1.65 9.21 -9.12
C THR A 98 -1.63 10.20 -10.30
N ALA A 99 -2.71 10.34 -11.05
CA ALA A 99 -2.85 11.22 -12.22
C ALA A 99 -2.84 12.72 -11.88
N GLN A 100 -2.91 13.09 -10.59
CA GLN A 100 -2.54 14.44 -10.16
C GLN A 100 -1.09 14.82 -10.51
N SER A 101 -0.25 13.86 -10.94
CA SER A 101 1.11 14.11 -11.45
C SER A 101 1.29 14.02 -12.98
N TYR A 102 0.30 13.56 -13.75
CA TYR A 102 0.40 13.48 -15.22
C TYR A 102 -0.08 14.73 -15.96
N PHE A 103 -0.70 15.71 -15.26
CA PHE A 103 -1.21 16.94 -15.86
C PHE A 103 -0.35 18.19 -15.61
N LYS A 104 0.98 18.05 -15.57
CA LYS A 104 1.89 19.18 -15.79
C LYS A 104 2.73 18.95 -17.04
N ARG A 105 2.27 19.61 -18.11
CA ARG A 105 3.04 19.99 -19.29
C ARG A 105 4.31 20.74 -18.91
#